data_AF-A0A226EL15-F1
#
_entry.id   AF-A0A226EL15-F1
#
_cell.length_a   1.000
_cell.length_b   1.000
_cell.length_c   1.000
_cell.angle_alpha   90.00
_cell.angle_beta   90.00
_cell.angle_gamma   90.00
#
_symmetry.space_group_name_H-M   'P 1'
#
loop_
_entity.id
_entity.type
_entity.pdbx_description
1 polymer ?
#
loop_
_entity_poly.entity_id
_entity_poly.type
_entity_poly.pdbx_seq_one_letter_code
_entity_poly.pdbx_strand_id
1 'polypeptide(L)'
;MDTYCWIHSTYTIPSKLGEKIGVCFVLFFQAMLFYVPRYLWKTWEGGRMKMLVMDLNCPIVDEDNKCGRKKLILDYFISNIKNHNFYAFRFFFCEVLNFINVVGQIFFMDMFLGYEFTTYGSQVLAFTEKDPLNREDPMAKVFPKVTKCTFNKYGPGGNIIPYDGLCVLPLNVNSNYKIQGL
;
A
#
# COMPACT_ATOMS: atom_id res chain seq x y z
N MET A 1 34.80 3.38 -3.58
CA MET A 1 34.35 2.35 -2.61
C MET A 1 32.83 2.19 -2.66
N ASP A 2 32.08 3.28 -2.87
CA ASP A 2 30.62 3.29 -2.94
C ASP A 2 30.03 2.39 -4.04
N THR A 3 30.61 2.41 -5.26
CA THR A 3 30.15 1.55 -6.37
C THR A 3 30.40 0.06 -6.09
N TYR A 4 31.50 -0.28 -5.41
CA TYR A 4 31.80 -1.66 -5.02
C TYR A 4 30.78 -2.17 -4.00
N CYS A 5 30.39 -1.34 -3.03
CA CYS A 5 29.33 -1.67 -2.08
C CYS A 5 27.95 -1.81 -2.76
N TRP A 6 27.69 -1.08 -3.84
CA TRP A 6 26.43 -1.20 -4.58
C TRP A 6 26.36 -2.50 -5.40
N ILE A 7 27.47 -2.91 -6.02
CA ILE A 7 27.56 -4.13 -6.85
C ILE A 7 27.74 -5.39 -6.00
N HIS A 8 28.52 -5.31 -4.92
CA HIS A 8 28.93 -6.45 -4.10
C HIS A 8 28.39 -6.41 -2.66
N SER A 9 27.35 -5.62 -2.37
CA SER A 9 26.71 -5.49 -1.05
C SER A 9 26.51 -6.88 -0.44
N THR A 10 27.42 -7.27 0.45
CA THR A 10 27.66 -8.71 0.63
C THR A 10 26.63 -9.31 1.57
N TYR A 11 26.05 -8.54 2.49
CA TYR A 11 25.00 -9.05 3.37
C TYR A 11 24.07 -7.93 3.86
N THR A 12 22.84 -7.84 3.32
CA THR A 12 21.70 -7.74 4.24
C THR A 12 21.45 -9.15 4.74
N ILE A 13 21.42 -9.32 6.06
CA ILE A 13 21.22 -10.58 6.79
C ILE A 13 20.39 -11.57 5.94
N PRO A 14 20.92 -12.75 5.59
CA PRO A 14 20.55 -13.52 4.39
C PRO A 14 19.14 -14.15 4.39
N SER A 15 18.28 -13.90 5.38
CA SER A 15 16.96 -14.54 5.47
C SER A 15 15.86 -13.87 4.64
N LYS A 16 16.08 -12.68 4.04
CA LYS A 16 14.98 -11.85 3.51
C LYS A 16 15.19 -11.26 2.10
N LEU A 17 16.30 -11.58 1.41
CA LEU A 17 16.60 -10.98 0.09
C LEU A 17 15.66 -11.46 -1.04
N GLY A 18 15.10 -12.66 -0.93
CA GLY A 18 14.10 -13.19 -1.89
C GLY A 18 12.75 -12.47 -1.86
N GLU A 19 12.44 -11.71 -0.80
CA GLU A 19 11.16 -10.99 -0.68
C GLU A 19 11.14 -9.69 -1.52
N LYS A 20 12.27 -8.98 -1.70
CA LYS A 20 12.29 -7.61 -2.26
C LYS A 20 11.79 -7.50 -3.70
N ILE A 21 12.14 -8.45 -4.59
CA ILE A 21 11.62 -8.46 -5.97
C ILE A 21 10.12 -8.77 -5.97
N GLY A 22 9.68 -9.64 -5.07
CA GLY A 22 8.27 -9.95 -4.85
C GLY A 22 7.45 -8.75 -4.39
N VAL A 23 8.03 -7.81 -3.61
CA VAL A 23 7.32 -6.63 -3.08
C VAL A 23 6.66 -5.82 -4.20
N CYS A 24 7.39 -5.47 -5.26
CA CYS A 24 6.83 -4.64 -6.34
C CYS A 24 5.69 -5.34 -7.09
N PHE A 25 5.82 -6.64 -7.36
CA PHE A 25 4.78 -7.43 -8.01
C PHE A 25 3.55 -7.60 -7.11
N VAL A 26 3.77 -7.81 -5.81
CA VAL A 26 2.71 -7.86 -4.80
C VAL A 26 1.95 -6.54 -4.78
N LEU A 27 2.63 -5.41 -4.61
CA LEU A 27 1.98 -4.09 -4.55
C LEU A 27 1.16 -3.77 -5.81
N PHE A 28 1.67 -4.16 -6.99
CA PHE A 28 0.93 -4.00 -8.24
C PHE A 28 -0.35 -4.84 -8.25
N PHE A 29 -0.26 -6.11 -7.81
CA PHE A 29 -1.41 -7.00 -7.71
C PHE A 29 -2.43 -6.51 -6.66
N GLN A 30 -1.96 -5.97 -5.53
CA GLN A 30 -2.81 -5.36 -4.52
C GLN A 30 -3.58 -4.17 -5.06
N ALA A 31 -2.90 -3.26 -5.77
CA ALA A 31 -3.53 -2.11 -6.41
C ALA A 31 -4.63 -2.54 -7.40
N MET A 32 -4.37 -3.59 -8.19
CA MET A 32 -5.37 -4.15 -9.10
C MET A 32 -6.55 -4.76 -8.36
N LEU A 33 -6.31 -5.53 -7.30
CA LEU A 33 -7.38 -6.11 -6.47
C LEU A 33 -8.25 -5.03 -5.82
N PHE A 34 -7.69 -3.93 -5.32
CA PHE A 34 -8.48 -2.81 -4.77
C PHE A 34 -9.33 -2.10 -5.84
N TYR A 35 -8.96 -2.18 -7.11
CA TYR A 35 -9.75 -1.62 -8.21
C TYR A 35 -10.97 -2.49 -8.56
N VAL A 36 -10.92 -3.80 -8.30
CA VAL A 36 -11.96 -4.77 -8.69
C VAL A 36 -13.35 -4.42 -8.11
N PRO A 37 -13.54 -4.15 -6.80
CA PRO A 37 -14.85 -3.79 -6.26
C PRO A 37 -15.44 -2.54 -6.92
N ARG A 38 -14.61 -1.51 -7.13
CA ARG A 38 -15.01 -0.28 -7.81
C ARG A 38 -15.40 -0.50 -9.26
N TYR A 39 -14.65 -1.34 -9.98
CA TYR A 39 -14.94 -1.67 -11.37
C TYR A 39 -16.24 -2.48 -11.50
N LEU A 40 -16.45 -3.46 -10.63
CA LEU A 40 -17.68 -4.24 -10.55
C LEU A 40 -18.89 -3.34 -10.26
N TRP A 41 -18.78 -2.46 -9.26
CA TRP A 41 -19.84 -1.50 -8.94
C TRP A 41 -20.19 -0.63 -10.15
N LYS A 42 -19.18 -0.03 -10.79
CA LYS A 42 -19.37 0.86 -11.94
C LYS A 42 -20.02 0.16 -13.14
N THR A 43 -19.67 -1.11 -13.35
CA THR A 43 -20.25 -1.94 -14.41
C THR A 43 -21.70 -2.35 -14.10
N TRP A 44 -22.00 -2.65 -12.83
CA TRP A 44 -23.34 -3.06 -12.40
C TRP A 44 -24.33 -1.90 -12.24
N GLU A 45 -23.85 -0.73 -11.83
CA GLU A 45 -24.65 0.49 -11.69
C GLU A 45 -25.03 1.08 -13.06
N GLY A 46 -24.20 0.87 -14.09
CA GLY A 46 -24.49 1.28 -15.47
C GLY A 46 -24.62 2.79 -15.66
N GLY A 47 -24.08 3.60 -14.74
CA GLY A 47 -24.08 5.07 -14.83
C GLY A 47 -25.41 5.76 -14.54
N ARG A 48 -26.43 5.04 -14.05
CA ARG A 48 -27.75 5.62 -13.71
C ARG A 48 -27.61 6.82 -12.75
N MET A 49 -26.87 6.65 -11.66
CA MET A 49 -26.65 7.71 -10.67
C MET A 49 -25.91 8.92 -11.26
N LYS A 50 -24.92 8.67 -12.14
CA LYS A 50 -24.20 9.74 -12.83
C LYS A 50 -25.11 10.52 -13.79
N MET A 51 -26.01 9.84 -14.49
CA MET A 51 -26.99 10.48 -15.39
C MET A 51 -27.97 11.36 -14.62
N LEU A 52 -28.44 10.88 -13.46
CA LEU A 52 -29.34 11.63 -12.57
C LEU A 52 -28.69 12.89 -11.95
N VAL A 53 -27.39 12.85 -11.64
CA VAL A 53 -26.67 13.97 -11.00
C VAL A 53 -26.11 14.98 -12.00
N MET A 54 -25.80 14.56 -13.24
CA MET A 54 -25.19 15.43 -14.26
C MET A 54 -26.09 16.63 -14.61
N ASP A 55 -27.40 16.43 -14.67
CA ASP A 55 -28.36 17.47 -15.05
C ASP A 55 -28.79 18.40 -13.88
N LEU A 56 -28.32 18.09 -12.66
CA LEU A 56 -28.61 18.87 -11.44
C LEU A 56 -27.45 19.78 -11.02
N ASN A 57 -26.22 19.50 -11.47
CA ASN A 57 -25.02 20.23 -11.06
C ASN A 57 -24.77 21.54 -11.83
N CYS A 58 -25.67 21.92 -12.75
CA CYS A 58 -25.59 23.20 -13.46
C CYS A 58 -26.12 24.33 -12.57
N PRO A 59 -25.30 25.32 -12.16
CA PRO A 59 -25.70 26.40 -11.25
C PRO A 59 -26.65 27.43 -11.88
N ILE A 60 -26.96 27.32 -13.18
CA ILE A 60 -27.68 28.32 -13.99
C ILE A 60 -29.11 27.88 -14.33
N VAL A 61 -29.71 26.98 -13.54
CA VAL A 61 -31.06 26.46 -13.80
C VAL A 61 -32.10 27.28 -13.03
N ASP A 62 -33.07 27.81 -13.78
CA ASP A 62 -34.24 28.56 -13.31
C ASP A 62 -35.05 27.77 -12.24
N GLU A 63 -35.59 28.45 -11.23
CA GLU A 63 -36.19 27.79 -10.03
C GLU A 63 -37.42 26.92 -10.38
N ASP A 64 -38.20 27.30 -11.39
CA ASP A 64 -39.33 26.47 -11.88
C ASP A 64 -38.87 25.18 -12.58
N ASN A 65 -37.75 25.23 -13.31
CA ASN A 65 -37.14 24.06 -13.95
C ASN A 65 -36.50 23.12 -12.91
N LYS A 66 -36.00 23.64 -11.79
CA LYS A 66 -35.56 22.83 -10.64
C LYS A 66 -36.70 22.05 -10.01
N CYS A 67 -37.87 22.65 -9.86
CA CYS A 67 -39.04 22.01 -9.26
C CYS A 67 -39.55 20.84 -10.13
N GLY A 68 -39.65 21.06 -11.45
CA GLY A 68 -40.02 20.00 -12.41
C GLY A 68 -39.03 18.83 -12.44
N ARG A 69 -37.72 19.11 -12.41
CA ARG A 69 -36.68 18.07 -12.39
C ARG A 69 -36.62 17.30 -11.08
N LYS A 70 -36.73 17.96 -9.93
CA LYS A 70 -36.87 17.28 -8.63
C LYS A 70 -38.06 16.32 -8.63
N LYS A 71 -39.18 16.74 -9.22
CA LYS A 71 -40.38 15.90 -9.35
C LYS A 71 -40.14 14.68 -10.23
N LEU A 72 -39.43 14.82 -11.36
CA LEU A 72 -39.02 13.67 -12.21
C LEU A 72 -38.10 12.69 -11.48
N ILE A 73 -37.15 13.19 -10.66
CA ILE A 73 -36.27 12.35 -9.85
C ILE A 73 -37.08 11.60 -8.77
N LEU A 74 -37.99 12.30 -8.10
CA LEU A 74 -38.89 11.69 -7.12
C LEU A 74 -39.81 10.65 -7.76
N ASP A 75 -40.39 10.94 -8.93
CA ASP A 75 -41.23 9.99 -9.68
C ASP A 75 -40.43 8.77 -10.13
N TYR A 76 -39.18 8.97 -10.55
CA TYR A 76 -38.27 7.88 -10.88
C TYR A 76 -37.99 7.01 -9.66
N PHE A 77 -37.72 7.61 -8.49
CA PHE A 77 -37.49 6.88 -7.23
C PHE A 77 -38.75 6.14 -6.76
N ILE A 78 -39.91 6.78 -6.79
CA ILE A 78 -41.19 6.21 -6.33
C ILE A 78 -41.65 5.08 -7.27
N SER A 79 -41.53 5.27 -8.58
CA SER A 79 -41.92 4.27 -9.58
C SER A 79 -40.97 3.07 -9.64
N ASN A 80 -39.68 3.28 -9.39
CA ASN A 80 -38.70 2.19 -9.39
C ASN A 80 -38.58 1.47 -8.04
N ILE A 81 -39.05 2.06 -6.93
CA ILE A 81 -38.90 1.55 -5.54
C ILE A 81 -39.32 0.09 -5.36
N LYS A 82 -40.29 -0.41 -6.14
CA LYS A 82 -40.77 -1.80 -6.06
C LYS A 82 -39.82 -2.82 -6.72
N ASN A 83 -38.83 -2.38 -7.49
CA ASN A 83 -37.80 -3.24 -8.11
C ASN A 83 -36.43 -3.15 -7.38
N HIS A 84 -36.38 -2.46 -6.23
CA HIS A 84 -35.13 -2.15 -5.52
C HIS A 84 -34.45 -3.33 -4.81
N ASN A 85 -35.10 -4.48 -4.63
CA ASN A 85 -34.46 -5.63 -3.97
C ASN A 85 -33.18 -6.04 -4.69
N PHE A 86 -33.17 -6.00 -6.02
CA PHE A 86 -32.01 -6.40 -6.80
C PHE A 86 -30.91 -5.33 -6.89
N TYR A 87 -31.27 -4.04 -6.96
CA TYR A 87 -30.30 -2.94 -6.92
C TYR A 87 -29.66 -2.81 -5.52
N ALA A 88 -30.47 -2.85 -4.47
CA ALA A 88 -30.00 -2.84 -3.08
C ALA A 88 -29.14 -4.07 -2.77
N PHE A 89 -29.52 -5.25 -3.27
CA PHE A 89 -28.70 -6.46 -3.13
C PHE A 89 -27.35 -6.33 -3.83
N ARG A 90 -27.29 -5.78 -5.06
CA ARG A 90 -26.04 -5.51 -5.76
C ARG A 90 -25.15 -4.52 -5.02
N PHE A 91 -25.74 -3.48 -4.44
CA PHE A 91 -25.03 -2.49 -3.62
C PHE A 91 -24.45 -3.13 -2.37
N PHE A 92 -25.28 -3.84 -1.61
CA PHE A 92 -24.87 -4.54 -0.41
C PHE A 92 -23.80 -5.60 -0.69
N PHE A 93 -23.96 -6.37 -1.77
CA PHE A 93 -22.96 -7.34 -2.21
C PHE A 93 -21.63 -6.66 -2.54
N CYS A 94 -21.65 -5.51 -3.19
CA CYS A 94 -20.43 -4.78 -3.54
C CYS A 94 -19.71 -4.23 -2.30
N GLU A 95 -20.47 -3.78 -1.29
CA GLU A 95 -19.88 -3.39 0.00
C GLU A 95 -19.29 -4.58 0.77
N VAL A 96 -19.99 -5.71 0.81
CA VAL A 96 -19.47 -6.93 1.42
C VAL A 96 -18.20 -7.39 0.70
N LEU A 97 -18.17 -7.34 -0.63
CA LEU A 97 -17.00 -7.70 -1.42
C LEU A 97 -15.82 -6.74 -1.16
N ASN A 98 -16.09 -5.44 -1.00
CA ASN A 98 -15.07 -4.45 -0.64
C ASN A 98 -14.48 -4.73 0.75
N PHE A 99 -15.33 -5.03 1.73
CA PHE A 99 -14.90 -5.41 3.07
C PHE A 99 -14.05 -6.69 3.06
N ILE A 100 -14.50 -7.74 2.37
CA ILE A 100 -13.75 -8.99 2.22
C ILE A 100 -12.40 -8.75 1.55
N ASN A 101 -12.34 -7.88 0.53
CA ASN A 101 -11.10 -7.55 -0.16
C ASN A 101 -10.11 -6.84 0.78
N VAL A 102 -10.56 -5.85 1.56
CA VAL A 102 -9.71 -5.18 2.57
C VAL A 102 -9.17 -6.19 3.58
N VAL A 103 -10.04 -7.05 4.12
CA VAL A 103 -9.64 -8.08 5.11
C VAL A 103 -8.64 -9.06 4.49
N GLY A 104 -8.90 -9.54 3.28
CA GLY A 104 -8.00 -10.44 2.56
C GLY A 104 -6.63 -9.81 2.29
N GLN A 105 -6.58 -8.51 1.97
CA GLN A 105 -5.33 -7.78 1.76
C GLN A 105 -4.51 -7.65 3.04
N ILE A 106 -5.17 -7.46 4.19
CA ILE A 106 -4.49 -7.43 5.50
C ILE A 106 -3.85 -8.79 5.80
N PHE A 107 -4.58 -9.89 5.62
CA PHE A 107 -4.05 -11.24 5.82
C PHE A 107 -2.93 -11.58 4.82
N PHE A 108 -3.09 -11.19 3.56
CA PHE A 108 -2.07 -11.41 2.53
C PHE A 108 -0.77 -10.69 2.85
N MET A 109 -0.85 -9.43 3.33
CA MET A 109 0.33 -8.70 3.79
C MET A 109 0.96 -9.33 5.02
N ASP A 110 0.15 -9.76 5.99
CA ASP A 110 0.66 -10.39 7.20
C ASP A 110 1.44 -11.68 6.88
N MET A 111 0.89 -12.53 5.99
CA MET A 111 1.56 -13.73 5.50
C MET A 111 2.83 -13.40 4.71
N PHE A 112 2.78 -12.39 3.82
CA PHE A 112 3.92 -11.96 3.02
C PHE A 112 5.08 -11.40 3.87
N LEU A 113 4.76 -10.76 5.00
CA LEU A 113 5.74 -10.21 5.94
C LEU A 113 6.22 -11.25 6.98
N GLY A 114 5.67 -12.46 6.97
CA GLY A 114 6.06 -13.55 7.85
C GLY A 114 5.41 -13.51 9.24
N TYR A 115 4.13 -13.11 9.34
CA TYR A 115 3.32 -13.06 10.56
C TYR A 115 3.81 -12.10 11.66
N GLU A 116 4.78 -11.25 11.35
CA GLU A 116 5.25 -10.20 12.26
C GLU A 116 4.25 -9.02 12.34
N PHE A 117 3.33 -8.88 11.38
CA PHE A 117 2.45 -7.71 11.25
C PHE A 117 1.20 -7.76 12.14
N THR A 118 0.58 -8.93 12.36
CA THR A 118 -0.54 -9.11 13.31
C THR A 118 -0.09 -8.80 14.74
N THR A 119 1.12 -9.25 15.09
CA THR A 119 1.74 -8.92 16.37
C THR A 119 2.09 -7.42 16.45
N TYR A 120 2.57 -6.84 15.35
CA TYR A 120 2.86 -5.40 15.23
C TYR A 120 1.62 -4.51 15.41
N GLY A 121 0.45 -4.85 14.86
CA GLY A 121 -0.76 -4.03 14.95
C GLY A 121 -1.21 -3.76 16.40
N SER A 122 -1.15 -4.79 17.26
CA SER A 122 -1.43 -4.66 18.70
C SER A 122 -0.32 -3.91 19.45
N GLN A 123 0.93 -4.11 19.03
CA GLN A 123 2.10 -3.50 19.66
C GLN A 123 2.29 -2.02 19.27
N VAL A 124 1.88 -1.58 18.08
CA VAL A 124 1.94 -0.17 17.64
C VAL A 124 1.13 0.75 18.56
N LEU A 125 -0.03 0.28 19.02
CA LEU A 125 -0.82 1.01 20.01
C LEU A 125 -0.05 1.18 21.34
N ALA A 126 0.67 0.14 21.77
CA ALA A 126 1.50 0.14 22.99
C ALA A 126 2.87 0.85 22.83
N PHE A 127 3.37 1.00 21.61
CA PHE A 127 4.64 1.68 21.30
C PHE A 127 4.47 3.17 21.00
N THR A 128 3.24 3.66 20.80
CA THR A 128 2.98 5.10 20.56
C THR A 128 3.36 5.95 21.78
N GLU A 129 3.38 5.37 22.99
CA GLU A 129 3.78 6.04 24.24
C GLU A 129 5.23 5.77 24.70
N LYS A 130 6.05 5.00 23.97
CA LYS A 130 7.42 4.69 24.39
C LYS A 130 8.46 5.64 23.78
N ASP A 131 9.46 5.99 24.60
CA ASP A 131 10.57 6.89 24.25
C ASP A 131 11.29 6.49 22.93
N PRO A 132 11.56 7.43 22.01
CA PRO A 132 12.12 7.14 20.68
C PRO A 132 13.50 6.48 20.68
N LEU A 133 14.27 6.64 21.77
CA LEU A 133 15.66 6.17 21.87
C LEU A 133 15.80 4.67 22.14
N ASN A 134 14.76 4.02 22.66
CA ASN A 134 14.80 2.59 23.04
C ASN A 134 13.78 1.75 22.24
N ARG A 135 13.36 2.28 21.08
CA ARG A 135 12.38 1.65 20.21
C ARG A 135 13.12 0.83 19.15
N GLU A 136 13.27 -0.46 19.38
CA GLU A 136 13.60 -1.39 18.30
C GLU A 136 12.34 -1.55 17.43
N ASP A 137 12.25 -0.76 16.36
CA ASP A 137 11.17 -0.91 15.39
C ASP A 137 11.35 -2.24 14.65
N PRO A 138 10.42 -3.20 14.75
CA PRO A 138 10.50 -4.46 13.99
C PRO A 138 10.49 -4.21 12.47
N MET A 139 10.02 -3.03 12.03
CA MET A 139 10.19 -2.56 10.65
C MET A 139 11.66 -2.39 10.22
N ALA A 140 12.60 -2.11 11.14
CA ALA A 140 14.03 -2.03 10.84
C ALA A 140 14.66 -3.42 10.59
N LYS A 141 14.00 -4.49 11.03
CA LYS A 141 14.39 -5.89 10.74
C LYS A 141 13.90 -6.33 9.35
N VAL A 142 12.71 -5.88 8.96
CA VAL A 142 12.10 -6.14 7.63
C VAL A 142 12.73 -5.25 6.55
N PHE A 143 12.98 -3.98 6.86
CA PHE A 143 13.59 -3.00 5.98
C PHE A 143 14.86 -2.43 6.62
N PRO A 144 16.00 -3.14 6.51
CA PRO A 144 17.25 -2.69 7.09
C PRO A 144 17.70 -1.37 6.48
N LYS A 145 17.86 -0.35 7.33
CA LYS A 145 18.34 0.99 6.98
C LYS A 145 19.85 1.06 6.79
N VAL A 146 20.57 0.01 7.21
CA VAL A 146 22.02 -0.13 7.10
C VAL A 146 22.38 -1.53 6.59
N THR A 147 23.43 -1.63 5.78
CA THR A 147 23.95 -2.89 5.23
C THR A 147 25.45 -2.99 5.48
N LYS A 148 25.96 -4.22 5.69
CA LYS A 148 27.39 -4.48 5.86
C LYS A 148 28.00 -4.86 4.52
N CYS A 149 29.08 -4.19 4.15
CA CYS A 149 29.87 -4.50 2.96
C CYS A 149 31.29 -4.89 3.36
N THR A 150 31.73 -6.07 2.95
CA THR A 150 33.10 -6.53 3.20
C THR A 150 33.92 -6.36 1.93
N PHE A 151 35.00 -5.58 1.99
CA PHE A 151 35.94 -5.40 0.90
C PHE A 151 37.25 -6.11 1.19
N ASN A 152 37.71 -6.92 0.23
CA ASN A 152 38.92 -7.71 0.35
C ASN A 152 40.08 -6.97 -0.31
N LYS A 153 41.14 -6.66 0.45
CA LYS A 153 42.40 -6.08 -0.07
C LYS A 153 43.54 -7.08 0.05
N TYR A 154 44.50 -7.00 -0.87
CA TYR A 154 45.73 -7.78 -0.80
C TYR A 154 46.75 -7.08 0.09
N GLY A 155 47.21 -7.77 1.13
CA GLY A 155 48.31 -7.31 1.97
C GLY A 155 49.67 -7.42 1.27
N PRO A 156 50.74 -6.83 1.84
CA PRO A 156 52.08 -6.84 1.26
C PRO A 156 52.65 -8.26 1.02
N GLY A 157 52.16 -9.27 1.75
CA GLY A 157 52.52 -10.68 1.59
C GLY A 157 51.58 -11.49 0.70
N GLY A 158 50.69 -10.85 -0.07
CA GLY A 158 49.74 -11.53 -0.96
C GLY A 158 48.51 -12.15 -0.28
N ASN A 159 48.41 -12.05 1.05
CA ASN A 159 47.24 -12.52 1.80
C ASN A 159 46.02 -11.60 1.59
N ILE A 160 44.83 -12.19 1.52
CA ILE A 160 43.57 -11.46 1.42
C ILE A 160 43.15 -11.01 2.82
N ILE A 161 43.01 -9.70 3.03
CA ILE A 161 42.57 -9.08 4.28
C ILE A 161 41.18 -8.47 4.05
N PRO A 162 40.13 -8.99 4.72
CA PRO A 162 38.80 -8.41 4.66
C PRO A 162 38.72 -7.14 5.53
N TYR A 163 38.02 -6.14 5.03
CA TYR A 163 37.67 -4.93 5.76
C TYR A 163 36.16 -4.72 5.67
N ASP A 164 35.54 -4.30 6.77
CA ASP A 164 34.11 -4.13 6.85
C ASP A 164 33.73 -2.64 6.83
N GLY A 165 32.81 -2.28 5.95
CA GLY A 165 32.18 -0.96 5.91
C GLY A 165 30.69 -1.06 6.19
N LEU A 166 30.15 -0.12 6.95
CA LEU A 166 28.71 0.06 7.12
C LEU A 166 28.20 1.08 6.09
N CYS A 167 27.17 0.69 5.33
CA CYS A 167 26.53 1.53 4.34
C CYS A 167 25.11 1.84 4.76
N VAL A 168 24.79 3.12 4.92
CA VAL A 168 23.44 3.58 5.27
C VAL A 168 22.65 3.79 3.97
N LEU A 169 21.50 3.12 3.85
CA LEU A 169 20.59 3.30 2.73
C LEU A 169 19.90 4.66 2.89
N PRO A 170 20.05 5.60 1.94
CA PRO A 170 19.43 6.91 2.07
C PRO A 170 17.91 6.80 2.07
N LEU A 171 17.29 7.39 3.11
CA LEU A 171 15.83 7.44 3.27
C LEU A 171 15.15 8.43 2.30
N ASN A 172 15.94 9.27 1.62
CA ASN A 172 15.43 10.30 0.72
C ASN A 172 16.27 10.40 -0.56
N VAL A 173 15.63 10.74 -1.68
CA VAL A 173 16.25 10.82 -3.02
C VAL A 173 17.43 11.82 -3.11
N ASN A 174 17.52 12.75 -2.15
CA ASN A 174 18.56 13.77 -2.07
C ASN A 174 19.76 13.38 -1.17
N SER A 175 19.72 12.23 -0.50
CA SER A 175 20.86 11.75 0.29
C SER A 175 21.65 10.73 -0.52
N ASN A 176 22.92 11.00 -0.77
CA ASN A 176 23.84 10.00 -1.31
C ASN A 176 24.19 8.99 -0.20
N TYR A 177 24.54 7.76 -0.58
CA TYR A 177 25.07 6.75 0.33
C TYR A 177 26.29 7.31 1.07
N LYS A 178 26.30 7.18 2.40
CA LYS A 178 27.44 7.57 3.23
C LYS A 178 28.04 6.30 3.83
N ILE A 179 29.27 5.98 3.44
CA ILE A 179 30.03 4.90 4.05
C ILE A 179 30.57 5.40 5.38
N GLN A 180 30.18 4.77 6.48
CA GLN A 180 30.85 4.92 7.77
C GLN A 180 31.85 3.77 7.90
N GLY A 181 33.14 4.12 7.86
CA GLY A 181 34.22 3.20 8.22
C GLY A 181 34.39 3.15 9.73
N LEU A 182 34.55 1.94 10.27
CA LEU A 182 35.16 1.70 11.57
C LEU A 182 36.65 1.43 11.39
#